data_AF-A0A7S2TXS7-F1
#
_entry.id   AF-A0A7S2TXS7-F1
#
_cell.length_a   1.000
_cell.length_b   1.000
_cell.length_c   1.000
_cell.angle_alpha   90.00
_cell.angle_beta   90.00
_cell.angle_gamma   90.00
#
_symmetry.space_group_name_H-M   'P 1'
#
loop_
_entity.id
_entity.type
_entity.pdbx_description
1 polymer ?
#
loop_
_entity_poly.entity_id
_entity_poly.type
_entity_poly.pdbx_seq_one_letter_code
_entity_poly.pdbx_strand_id
1 'polypeptide(L)'
;DIKLSSMQDVHQILHPDDEGSESKSTKSKTVHILIFGCQWCYPSYATQCHAHILFQDLGSDKAIQAEFGGPVRLHLIDSEEERTYCDQHDIMVGSSVLIASTEGDDNLLFKRAEWPLNDRLIGPFNKTTLKEIIRTAVGAVKAGKKNVSVNI
;
A
#
# COMPACT_ATOMS: atom_id res chain seq x y z
N ASP A 1 -4.06 -10.95 17.02
CA ASP A 1 -4.68 -11.24 15.71
C ASP A 1 -4.52 -10.08 14.77
N ILE A 2 -4.13 -10.35 13.52
CA ILE A 2 -3.99 -9.33 12.48
C ILE A 2 -5.39 -8.91 12.04
N LYS A 3 -5.68 -7.61 12.08
CA LYS A 3 -6.93 -7.06 11.54
C LYS A 3 -6.79 -6.90 10.03
N LEU A 4 -7.67 -7.56 9.29
CA LEU A 4 -7.77 -7.46 7.83
C LEU A 4 -8.81 -6.41 7.44
N SER A 5 -8.61 -5.80 6.27
CA SER A 5 -9.53 -4.85 5.64
C SER A 5 -10.24 -5.52 4.46
N SER A 6 -11.53 -5.24 4.28
CA SER A 6 -12.22 -5.58 3.03
C SER A 6 -11.87 -4.58 1.93
N MET A 7 -11.84 -5.03 0.68
CA MET A 7 -11.64 -4.17 -0.47
C MET A 7 -12.78 -3.16 -0.68
N GLN A 8 -14.00 -3.45 -0.23
CA GLN A 8 -15.11 -2.50 -0.31
C GLN A 8 -14.84 -1.25 0.54
N ASP A 9 -14.40 -1.45 1.78
CA ASP A 9 -14.02 -0.36 2.70
C ASP A 9 -12.84 0.43 2.14
N VAL A 10 -11.82 -0.26 1.63
CA VAL A 10 -10.63 0.36 1.04
C VAL A 10 -10.99 1.19 -0.20
N HIS A 11 -11.85 0.67 -1.07
CA HIS A 11 -12.30 1.37 -2.27
C HIS A 11 -13.04 2.66 -1.92
N GLN A 12 -13.94 2.63 -0.93
CA GLN A 12 -14.67 3.81 -0.48
C GLN A 12 -13.73 4.88 0.12
N ILE A 13 -12.65 4.46 0.77
CA ILE A 13 -11.62 5.36 1.30
C ILE A 13 -10.80 6.01 0.17
N LEU A 14 -10.44 5.23 -0.85
CA LEU A 14 -9.61 5.71 -1.97
C LEU A 14 -10.40 6.57 -2.96
N HIS A 15 -11.68 6.28 -3.12
CA HIS A 15 -12.60 6.95 -4.03
C HIS A 15 -13.87 7.37 -3.28
N PRO A 16 -13.78 8.36 -2.37
CA PRO A 16 -14.98 8.92 -1.76
C PRO A 16 -15.82 9.57 -2.85
N ASP A 17 -17.12 9.30 -2.89
CA ASP A 17 -18.04 9.85 -3.88
C ASP A 17 -17.88 11.38 -3.99
N ASP A 18 -17.69 11.85 -5.21
CA ASP A 18 -17.27 13.22 -5.55
C ASP A 18 -18.45 14.20 -5.43
N GLU A 19 -19.03 14.34 -4.25
CA GLU A 19 -19.97 15.43 -3.95
C GLU A 19 -19.19 16.70 -3.54
N GLY A 20 -18.63 17.36 -4.55
CA GLY A 20 -18.36 18.79 -4.55
C GLY A 20 -17.29 19.28 -3.57
N SER A 21 -16.12 19.64 -4.11
CA SER A 21 -15.68 21.05 -4.19
C SER A 21 -14.15 21.08 -4.35
N GLU A 22 -13.71 21.63 -5.48
CA GLU A 22 -12.33 21.98 -5.74
C GLU A 22 -11.84 23.01 -4.70
N SER A 23 -11.20 22.51 -3.65
CA SER A 23 -10.31 23.28 -2.81
C SER A 23 -8.90 22.77 -3.07
N LYS A 24 -8.11 23.54 -3.82
CA LYS A 24 -6.65 23.36 -3.91
C LYS A 24 -6.02 23.69 -2.56
N SER A 25 -6.23 22.81 -1.59
CA SER A 25 -5.45 22.76 -0.36
C SER A 25 -4.15 22.03 -0.67
N THR A 26 -3.02 22.64 -0.35
CA THR A 26 -1.71 21.97 -0.27
C THR A 26 -1.66 21.02 0.93
N LYS A 27 -2.69 20.17 1.09
CA LYS A 27 -2.74 19.14 2.10
C LYS A 27 -1.83 18.00 1.64
N SER A 28 -0.96 17.53 2.53
CA SER A 28 -0.15 16.35 2.27
C SER A 28 -1.08 15.17 1.98
N LYS A 29 -1.03 14.62 0.76
CA LYS A 29 -1.81 13.44 0.39
C LYS A 29 -1.39 12.25 1.26
N THR A 30 -2.36 11.49 1.76
CA THR A 30 -2.12 10.24 2.49
C THR A 30 -1.72 9.15 1.51
N VAL A 31 -0.66 8.40 1.81
CA VAL A 31 -0.27 7.22 1.03
C VAL A 31 -0.91 5.97 1.66
N HIS A 32 -1.70 5.26 0.86
CA HIS A 32 -2.37 4.02 1.25
C HIS A 32 -1.54 2.86 0.75
N ILE A 33 -1.12 1.98 1.65
CA ILE A 33 -0.33 0.78 1.37
C ILE A 33 -1.26 -0.41 1.51
N LEU A 34 -1.57 -1.07 0.40
CA LEU A 34 -2.45 -2.23 0.32
C LEU A 34 -1.56 -3.46 0.17
N ILE A 35 -1.63 -4.41 1.10
CA ILE A 35 -0.87 -5.66 1.05
C ILE A 35 -1.84 -6.83 0.98
N PHE A 36 -1.95 -7.40 -0.22
CA PHE A 36 -2.70 -8.62 -0.48
C PHE A 36 -1.86 -9.82 -0.05
N GLY A 37 -2.49 -10.71 0.70
CA GLY A 37 -1.92 -12.00 1.04
C GLY A 37 -2.94 -13.00 1.55
N CYS A 38 -2.52 -14.19 1.94
CA CYS A 38 -3.40 -15.21 2.53
C CYS A 38 -2.66 -16.00 3.60
N GLN A 39 -3.41 -16.54 4.58
CA GLN A 39 -2.83 -17.18 5.75
C GLN A 39 -2.17 -18.53 5.45
N TRP A 40 -2.70 -19.29 4.48
CA TRP A 40 -2.18 -20.61 4.15
C TRP A 40 -0.87 -20.58 3.36
N CYS A 41 -0.48 -19.45 2.78
CA CYS A 41 0.78 -19.29 2.07
C CYS A 41 1.80 -18.53 2.93
N TYR A 42 2.80 -19.25 3.46
CA TYR A 42 3.76 -18.68 4.42
C TYR A 42 4.44 -17.38 3.96
N PRO A 43 5.04 -17.27 2.75
CA PRO A 43 5.68 -16.01 2.33
C PRO A 43 4.72 -14.82 2.25
N SER A 44 3.47 -15.10 1.90
CA SER A 44 2.40 -14.10 1.81
C SER A 44 1.97 -13.63 3.19
N TYR A 45 1.66 -14.58 4.09
CA TYR A 45 1.33 -14.31 5.47
C TYR A 45 2.45 -13.62 6.24
N ALA A 46 3.71 -14.03 6.04
CA ALA A 46 4.87 -13.44 6.68
C ALA A 46 5.03 -11.95 6.32
N THR A 47 4.73 -11.58 5.07
CA THR A 47 4.77 -10.18 4.64
C THR A 47 3.71 -9.33 5.36
N GLN A 48 2.47 -9.85 5.49
CA GLN A 48 1.41 -9.16 6.25
C GLN A 48 1.77 -9.05 7.74
N CYS A 49 2.37 -10.09 8.33
CA CYS A 49 2.89 -10.04 9.71
C CYS A 49 3.96 -8.96 9.88
N HIS A 50 4.93 -8.88 8.96
CA HIS A 50 5.98 -7.87 9.03
C HIS A 50 5.42 -6.44 8.91
N ALA A 51 4.43 -6.22 8.06
CA ALA A 51 3.75 -4.94 7.94
C ALA A 51 2.95 -4.60 9.21
N HIS A 52 2.19 -5.56 9.74
CA HIS A 52 1.45 -5.39 10.99
C HIS A 52 2.38 -4.98 12.15
N ILE A 53 3.46 -5.73 12.35
CA ILE A 53 4.46 -5.46 13.40
C ILE A 53 5.11 -4.09 13.18
N LEU A 54 5.46 -3.74 11.94
CA LEU A 54 6.04 -2.42 11.63
C LEU A 54 5.15 -1.26 12.08
N PHE A 55 3.84 -1.34 11.81
CA PHE A 55 2.89 -0.29 12.18
C PHE A 55 2.55 -0.33 13.68
N GLN A 56 2.49 -1.52 14.27
CA GLN A 56 2.28 -1.70 15.71
C GLN A 56 3.44 -1.11 16.52
N ASP A 57 4.69 -1.34 16.11
CA ASP A 57 5.89 -0.83 16.79
C ASP A 57 5.95 0.71 16.77
N LEU A 58 5.40 1.34 15.72
CA LEU A 58 5.31 2.80 15.63
C LEU A 58 4.20 3.35 16.54
N GLY A 59 3.12 2.58 16.76
CA GLY A 59 2.13 2.78 17.81
C GLY A 59 1.25 4.03 17.70
N SER A 60 1.53 4.97 16.79
CA SER A 60 0.72 6.17 16.56
C SER A 60 0.90 6.74 15.16
N ASP A 61 -0.12 7.42 14.64
CA ASP A 61 -0.07 8.12 13.35
C ASP A 61 1.06 9.16 13.29
N LYS A 62 1.34 9.84 14.41
CA LYS A 62 2.44 10.81 14.50
C LYS A 62 3.81 10.15 14.32
N ALA A 63 4.02 8.96 14.91
CA ALA A 63 5.26 8.22 14.76
C ALA A 63 5.40 7.65 13.34
N ILE A 64 4.31 7.16 12.74
CA ILE A 64 4.26 6.73 11.33
C ILE A 64 4.64 7.90 10.41
N GLN A 65 4.05 9.08 10.63
CA GLN A 65 4.38 10.28 9.88
C GLN A 65 5.83 10.71 10.05
N ALA A 66 6.37 10.61 11.26
CA ALA A 66 7.77 10.93 11.52
C ALA A 66 8.72 9.94 10.83
N GLU A 67 8.40 8.65 10.84
CA GLU A 67 9.23 7.58 10.27
C GLU A 67 9.27 7.62 8.73
N PHE A 68 8.11 7.77 8.09
CA PHE A 68 8.03 7.78 6.63
C PHE A 68 8.11 9.18 6.04
N GLY A 69 8.07 10.20 6.89
CA GLY A 69 8.04 11.59 6.48
C GLY A 69 6.71 11.99 5.85
N GLY A 70 5.57 11.38 6.17
CA GLY A 70 4.27 11.75 5.61
C GLY A 70 3.14 10.84 6.09
N PRO A 71 1.88 11.22 5.91
CA PRO A 71 0.74 10.40 6.32
C PRO A 71 0.69 9.10 5.51
N VAL A 72 0.67 7.97 6.21
CA VAL A 72 0.58 6.62 5.63
C VAL A 72 -0.50 5.84 6.33
N ARG A 73 -1.29 5.08 5.57
CA ARG A 73 -2.27 4.11 6.08
C ARG A 73 -1.96 2.72 5.53
N LEU A 74 -1.96 1.72 6.40
CA LEU A 74 -1.78 0.32 6.04
C LEU A 74 -3.13 -0.38 5.91
N HIS A 75 -3.30 -1.17 4.86
CA HIS A 75 -4.43 -2.05 4.62
C HIS A 75 -3.90 -3.45 4.35
N LEU A 76 -4.29 -4.42 5.17
CA LEU A 76 -3.93 -5.82 5.00
C LEU A 76 -5.15 -6.55 4.47
N ILE A 77 -5.03 -7.14 3.27
CA ILE A 77 -6.18 -7.67 2.53
C ILE A 77 -6.01 -9.17 2.37
N ASP A 78 -7.04 -9.94 2.71
CA ASP A 78 -7.06 -11.37 2.43
C ASP A 78 -7.43 -11.62 0.96
N SER A 79 -6.42 -11.99 0.17
CA SER A 79 -6.59 -12.33 -1.24
C SER A 79 -7.51 -13.52 -1.48
N GLU A 80 -7.69 -14.41 -0.49
CA GLU A 80 -8.62 -15.53 -0.61
C GLU A 80 -10.08 -15.11 -0.44
N GLU A 81 -10.36 -14.15 0.45
CA GLU A 81 -11.70 -13.59 0.63
C GLU A 81 -12.04 -12.62 -0.53
N GLU A 82 -11.04 -11.92 -1.04
CA GLU A 82 -11.19 -10.89 -2.10
C GLU A 82 -10.85 -11.42 -3.50
N ARG A 83 -11.17 -12.69 -3.78
CA ARG A 83 -10.87 -13.38 -5.06
C ARG A 83 -11.39 -12.63 -6.29
N THR A 84 -12.58 -12.05 -6.22
CA THR A 84 -13.18 -11.30 -7.34
C THR A 84 -12.33 -10.09 -7.70
N TYR A 85 -11.89 -9.32 -6.69
CA TYR A 85 -10.99 -8.19 -6.91
C TYR A 85 -9.65 -8.68 -7.46
N CYS A 86 -9.13 -9.77 -6.91
CA CYS A 86 -7.87 -10.34 -7.35
C CYS A 86 -7.91 -10.74 -8.83
N ASP A 87 -8.99 -11.39 -9.28
CA ASP A 87 -9.21 -11.77 -10.69
C ASP A 87 -9.32 -10.55 -11.60
N GLN A 88 -10.11 -9.54 -11.21
CA GLN A 88 -10.28 -8.30 -12.00
C GLN A 88 -9.00 -7.50 -12.20
N HIS A 89 -8.06 -7.63 -11.25
CA HIS A 89 -6.84 -6.85 -11.24
C HIS A 89 -5.59 -7.68 -11.55
N ASP A 90 -5.70 -8.93 -12.00
CA ASP A 90 -4.56 -9.83 -12.25
C ASP A 90 -3.64 -10.04 -11.01
N ILE A 91 -4.23 -10.13 -9.82
CA ILE A 91 -3.52 -10.48 -8.58
C ILE A 91 -3.66 -11.98 -8.34
N MET A 92 -2.54 -12.70 -8.36
CA MET A 92 -2.56 -14.13 -8.06
C MET A 92 -2.73 -14.38 -6.56
N VAL A 93 -3.84 -15.01 -6.17
CA VAL A 93 -4.09 -15.47 -4.79
C VAL A 93 -2.96 -16.41 -4.35
N GLY A 94 -2.47 -16.24 -3.12
CA GLY A 94 -1.28 -16.95 -2.64
C GLY A 94 0.03 -16.20 -2.84
N SER A 95 0.06 -15.14 -3.66
CA SER A 95 1.21 -14.23 -3.74
C SER A 95 1.16 -13.17 -2.64
N SER A 96 2.30 -12.58 -2.32
CA SER A 96 2.33 -11.31 -1.61
C SER A 96 2.37 -10.18 -2.62
N VAL A 97 1.36 -9.31 -2.63
CA VAL A 97 1.30 -8.18 -3.56
C VAL A 97 1.10 -6.90 -2.77
N LEU A 98 1.94 -5.90 -3.04
CA LEU A 98 1.85 -4.55 -2.48
C LEU A 98 1.44 -3.57 -3.57
N ILE A 99 0.40 -2.80 -3.30
CA ILE A 99 -0.04 -1.65 -4.10
C ILE A 99 0.06 -0.40 -3.22
N ALA A 100 0.46 0.73 -3.81
CA ALA A 100 0.42 2.02 -3.13
C ALA A 100 -0.46 2.99 -3.92
N SER A 101 -1.33 3.73 -3.22
CA SER A 101 -2.25 4.71 -3.83
C SER A 101 -2.37 5.97 -2.95
N THR A 102 -2.96 7.03 -3.50
CA THR A 102 -3.31 8.26 -2.79
C THR A 102 -4.81 8.53 -2.92
N GLU A 103 -5.41 9.20 -1.93
CA GLU A 103 -6.85 9.56 -1.95
C GLU A 103 -7.20 10.34 -3.23
N GLY A 104 -8.17 9.84 -3.99
CA GLY A 104 -8.65 10.48 -5.22
C GLY A 104 -7.73 10.37 -6.44
N ASP A 105 -6.58 9.68 -6.35
CA ASP A 105 -5.72 9.42 -7.51
C ASP A 105 -5.61 7.92 -7.84
N ASP A 106 -5.07 7.65 -9.03
CA ASP A 106 -4.62 6.31 -9.43
C ASP A 106 -3.46 5.77 -8.58
N ASN A 107 -3.26 4.46 -8.63
CA ASN A 107 -2.10 3.77 -8.07
C ASN A 107 -0.75 4.39 -8.48
N LEU A 108 0.18 4.41 -7.54
CA LEU A 108 1.59 4.72 -7.79
C LEU A 108 2.22 3.64 -8.68
N LEU A 109 3.14 4.06 -9.55
CA LEU A 109 3.82 3.17 -10.48
C LEU A 109 5.24 2.91 -10.00
N PHE A 110 5.56 1.66 -9.69
CA PHE A 110 6.87 1.23 -9.25
C PHE A 110 7.78 0.92 -10.43
N LYS A 111 9.01 1.43 -10.36
CA LYS A 111 10.12 1.11 -11.27
C LYS A 111 11.17 0.29 -10.51
N ARG A 112 11.43 -0.92 -10.99
CA ARG A 112 12.61 -1.72 -10.60
C ARG A 112 13.65 -1.69 -11.71
N ALA A 113 14.90 -2.00 -11.40
CA ALA A 113 15.93 -2.17 -12.42
C ALA A 113 15.49 -3.25 -13.41
N GLU A 114 15.57 -2.98 -14.70
CA GLU A 114 15.27 -3.94 -15.79
C GLU A 114 13.80 -4.40 -15.91
N TRP A 115 12.89 -3.89 -15.08
CA TRP A 115 11.47 -4.21 -15.16
C TRP A 115 10.67 -3.02 -15.68
N PRO A 116 9.55 -3.26 -16.38
CA PRO A 116 8.63 -2.20 -16.76
C PRO A 116 8.02 -1.54 -15.52
N LEU A 117 7.49 -0.33 -15.69
CA LEU A 117 6.66 0.30 -14.66
C LEU A 117 5.47 -0.60 -14.37
N ASN A 118 5.19 -0.83 -13.08
CA ASN A 118 4.10 -1.66 -12.64
C ASN A 118 3.36 -0.98 -11.49
N ASP A 119 2.04 -1.10 -11.42
CA ASP A 119 1.21 -0.54 -10.36
C ASP A 119 1.31 -1.32 -9.04
N ARG A 120 2.03 -2.44 -9.04
CA ARG A 120 2.22 -3.31 -7.89
C ARG A 120 3.64 -3.83 -7.77
N LEU A 121 3.99 -4.27 -6.57
CA LEU A 121 5.19 -5.03 -6.26
C LEU A 121 4.81 -6.43 -5.81
N ILE A 122 5.50 -7.44 -6.32
CA ILE A 122 5.32 -8.84 -5.94
C ILE A 122 6.44 -9.22 -4.97
N GLY A 123 6.07 -9.71 -3.79
CA GLY A 123 6.96 -10.04 -2.69
C GLY A 123 7.53 -11.47 -2.74
N PRO A 124 7.96 -12.02 -1.60
CA PRO A 124 7.70 -11.55 -0.23
C PRO A 124 8.50 -10.32 0.19
N PHE A 125 8.02 -9.57 1.20
CA PHE A 125 8.71 -8.42 1.76
C PHE A 125 8.92 -8.57 3.26
N ASN A 126 10.16 -8.35 3.72
CA ASN A 126 10.44 -8.25 5.15
C ASN A 126 10.21 -6.81 5.65
N LYS A 127 10.32 -6.61 6.97
CA LYS A 127 10.14 -5.30 7.62
C LYS A 127 11.04 -4.19 7.05
N THR A 128 12.31 -4.50 6.74
CA THR A 128 13.27 -3.54 6.18
C THR A 128 12.86 -3.11 4.78
N THR A 129 12.56 -4.07 3.91
CA THR A 129 12.12 -3.82 2.53
C THR A 129 10.82 -3.01 2.50
N LEU A 130 9.84 -3.37 3.33
CA LEU A 130 8.58 -2.61 3.47
C LEU A 130 8.86 -1.16 3.87
N LYS A 131 9.73 -0.95 4.86
CA LYS A 131 10.09 0.39 5.34
C LYS A 131 10.67 1.26 4.22
N GLU A 132 11.55 0.69 3.40
CA GLU A 132 12.17 1.38 2.25
C GLU A 132 11.16 1.68 1.13
N ILE A 133 10.31 0.72 0.78
CA ILE A 133 9.24 0.89 -0.22
C ILE A 133 8.31 2.05 0.21
N ILE A 134 7.84 2.02 1.46
CA ILE A 134 6.90 3.03 1.98
C ILE A 134 7.55 4.41 2.01
N ARG A 135 8.79 4.53 2.50
CA ARG A 135 9.51 5.81 2.53
C ARG A 135 9.69 6.39 1.12
N THR A 136 10.00 5.53 0.15
CA THR A 136 10.17 5.93 -1.26
C THR A 136 8.85 6.39 -1.86
N ALA A 137 7.75 5.67 -1.61
CA ALA A 137 6.40 6.04 -2.06
C ALA A 137 5.98 7.41 -1.50
N VAL A 138 6.15 7.62 -0.19
CA VAL A 138 5.87 8.93 0.45
C VAL A 138 6.74 10.04 -0.12
N GLY A 139 8.03 9.78 -0.32
CA GLY A 139 8.95 10.73 -0.94
C GLY A 139 8.53 11.12 -2.37
N ALA A 140 8.08 10.15 -3.17
CA ALA A 140 7.59 10.39 -4.53
C ALA A 140 6.32 11.26 -4.52
N VAL A 141 5.33 10.92 -3.67
CA VAL A 141 4.08 11.67 -3.52
C VAL A 141 4.34 13.11 -3.07
N LYS A 142 5.24 13.30 -2.09
CA LYS A 142 5.66 14.64 -1.65
C LYS A 142 6.32 15.47 -2.75
N ALA A 143 7.02 14.82 -3.67
CA ALA A 143 7.61 15.47 -4.84
C ALA A 143 6.64 15.65 -6.01
N GLY A 144 5.35 15.31 -5.84
CA GLY A 144 4.35 15.37 -6.91
C GLY A 144 4.55 14.34 -8.01
N LYS A 145 5.22 13.21 -7.72
CA LYS A 145 5.53 12.15 -8.68
C LYS A 145 4.62 10.94 -8.47
N LYS A 146 4.10 10.39 -9.58
CA LYS A 146 3.40 9.09 -9.60
C LYS A 146 4.35 7.90 -9.67
N ASN A 147 5.56 8.11 -10.20
CA ASN A 147 6.56 7.06 -10.38
C ASN A 147 7.47 6.94 -9.15
N VAL A 148 7.57 5.72 -8.62
CA VAL A 148 8.34 5.37 -7.43
C VAL A 148 9.49 4.45 -7.86
N SER A 149 10.73 4.88 -7.69
CA SER A 149 11.90 4.04 -8.02
C SER A 149 12.34 3.26 -6.80
N VAL A 150 12.17 1.94 -6.82
CA VAL A 150 12.53 1.05 -5.71
C VAL A 150 13.73 0.18 -6.09
N ASN A 151 14.62 -0.05 -5.14
CA ASN A 151 15.76 -0.95 -5.29
C ASN A 151 15.51 -2.22 -4.47
N ILE A 152 14.81 -3.19 -5.08
CA ILE A 152 14.36 -4.44 -4.47
C ILE A 152 14.58 -5.62 -5.40
#